data_AF-A0A932D0F4-F1
#
_entry.id   AF-A0A932D0F4-F1
#
_cell.length_a   1.000
_cell.length_b   1.000
_cell.length_c   1.000
_cell.angle_alpha   90.00
_cell.angle_beta   90.00
_cell.angle_gamma   90.00
#
_symmetry.space_group_name_H-M   'P 1'
#
loop_
_entity.id
_entity.type
_entity.pdbx_description
1 polymer ?
#
loop_
_entity_poly.entity_id
_entity_poly.type
_entity_poly.pdbx_seq_one_letter_code
_entity_poly.pdbx_strand_id
1 'polypeptide(L)'
;SNAFVPFTLVHEGEDIPIRNHDGDTIDFDFERGFIEHGKALTTEAVLTNPLTSSAETLLAPYYKEELRGRPLAGHYTLRIWEDPALQWENVEDVQIVLRYRYWTRFER
;
A
#
# COMPACT_ATOMS: atom_id res chain seq x y z
N SER A 1 -4.94 -20.75 13.51
CA SER A 1 -5.68 -20.43 12.28
C SER A 1 -4.81 -19.47 11.48
N ASN A 2 -4.59 -19.73 10.19
CA ASN A 2 -3.86 -18.81 9.32
C ASN A 2 -4.82 -17.70 8.88
N ALA A 3 -4.78 -16.55 9.55
CA ALA A 3 -5.74 -15.45 9.37
C ALA A 3 -5.24 -14.42 8.34
N PHE A 4 -4.97 -14.86 7.12
CA PHE A 4 -4.59 -13.95 6.04
C PHE A 4 -5.22 -14.38 4.72
N VAL A 5 -5.45 -13.41 3.84
CA VAL A 5 -5.95 -13.65 2.49
C VAL A 5 -4.83 -13.38 1.48
N PRO A 6 -4.55 -14.31 0.54
CA PRO A 6 -3.55 -14.09 -0.49
C PRO A 6 -4.00 -13.00 -1.47
N PHE A 7 -3.07 -12.13 -1.89
CA PHE A 7 -3.35 -11.10 -2.90
C PHE A 7 -2.19 -10.89 -3.88
N THR A 8 -2.51 -10.26 -5.01
CA THR A 8 -1.57 -9.62 -5.92
C THR A 8 -1.92 -8.14 -6.00
N LEU A 9 -0.92 -7.27 -5.84
CA LEU A 9 -1.11 -5.82 -5.99
C LEU A 9 -0.19 -5.32 -7.10
N VAL A 10 -0.75 -4.52 -8.01
CA VAL A 10 -0.02 -3.86 -9.09
C VAL A 10 -0.13 -2.36 -8.87
N HIS A 11 0.97 -1.65 -9.09
CA HIS A 11 1.03 -0.19 -9.07
C HIS A 11 1.62 0.35 -10.37
N GLU A 12 0.85 1.16 -11.08
CA GLU A 12 1.22 1.81 -12.33
C GLU A 12 1.30 3.32 -12.07
N GLY A 13 2.49 3.90 -12.29
CA GLY A 13 2.73 5.32 -12.07
C GLY A 13 3.27 5.94 -13.35
N GLU A 14 2.38 6.25 -14.28
CA GLU A 14 2.68 6.96 -15.53
C GLU A 14 2.51 8.48 -15.32
N ASP A 15 3.34 9.29 -15.98
CA ASP A 15 3.29 10.76 -15.96
C ASP A 15 3.24 11.35 -14.53
N ILE A 16 4.02 10.80 -13.60
CA ILE A 16 4.01 11.26 -12.21
C ILE A 16 4.86 12.52 -12.08
N PRO A 17 4.28 13.68 -11.67
CA PRO A 17 5.05 14.89 -11.50
C PRO A 17 5.94 14.81 -10.26
N ILE A 18 7.26 14.83 -10.47
CA ILE A 18 8.27 14.87 -9.41
C ILE A 18 8.90 16.25 -9.40
N ARG A 19 8.96 16.86 -8.21
CA ARG A 19 9.71 18.10 -8.01
C ARG A 19 11.17 17.80 -7.66
N ASN A 20 12.09 18.29 -8.46
CA ASN A 20 13.53 18.13 -8.21
C ASN A 20 14.04 19.13 -7.15
N HIS A 21 15.35 19.05 -6.87
CA HIS A 21 16.02 19.93 -5.91
C HIS A 21 15.93 21.42 -6.28
N ASP A 22 15.98 21.74 -7.57
CA ASP A 22 16.00 23.11 -8.07
C ASP A 22 14.59 23.72 -8.17
N GLY A 23 13.57 22.92 -7.84
CA GLY A 23 12.19 23.32 -7.77
C GLY A 23 11.41 23.09 -9.07
N ASP A 24 12.07 22.57 -10.11
CA ASP A 24 11.45 22.19 -11.36
C ASP A 24 10.60 20.93 -11.19
N THR A 25 9.53 20.84 -11.97
CA THR A 25 8.71 19.64 -12.07
C THR A 25 9.12 18.87 -13.32
N ILE A 26 9.41 17.59 -13.15
CA ILE A 26 9.66 16.64 -14.22
C ILE A 26 8.64 15.52 -14.11
N ASP A 27 8.06 15.11 -15.23
CA ASP A 27 7.20 13.94 -15.26
C ASP A 27 8.08 12.69 -15.32
N PHE A 28 7.73 11.69 -14.53
CA PHE A 28 8.49 10.44 -14.43
C PHE A 28 7.56 9.24 -14.56
N ASP A 29 7.92 8.36 -15.49
CA ASP A 29 7.26 7.07 -15.68
C ASP A 29 7.93 6.03 -14.80
N PHE A 30 7.21 5.60 -13.76
CA PHE A 30 7.62 4.48 -12.95
C PHE A 30 7.19 3.18 -13.62
N GLU A 31 8.16 2.34 -13.99
CA GLU A 31 7.91 0.96 -14.44
C GLU A 31 6.95 0.23 -13.51
N ARG A 32 6.09 -0.64 -14.04
CA ARG A 32 5.09 -1.38 -13.26
C ARG A 32 5.65 -1.99 -11.97
N GLY A 33 5.11 -1.57 -10.83
CA GLY A 33 5.40 -2.16 -9.52
C GLY A 33 4.44 -3.30 -9.19
N PHE A 34 4.92 -4.30 -8.46
CA PHE A 34 4.14 -5.52 -8.23
C PHE A 34 4.49 -6.22 -6.92
N ILE A 35 3.46 -6.75 -6.27
CA ILE A 35 3.56 -7.72 -5.17
C ILE A 35 2.79 -8.96 -5.61
N GLU A 36 3.46 -10.11 -5.73
CA GLU A 36 2.81 -11.39 -5.94
C GLU A 36 2.59 -12.13 -4.63
N HIS A 37 1.45 -12.83 -4.53
CA HIS A 37 1.17 -13.73 -3.41
C HIS A 37 1.46 -13.09 -2.03
N GLY A 38 1.12 -11.79 -1.92
CA GLY A 38 1.11 -11.06 -0.67
C GLY A 38 0.11 -11.66 0.30
N LYS A 39 0.28 -11.38 1.60
CA LYS A 39 -0.63 -11.82 2.65
C LYS A 39 -1.32 -10.59 3.20
N ALA A 40 -2.63 -10.48 3.03
CA ALA A 40 -3.44 -9.42 3.61
C ALA A 40 -3.94 -9.86 4.98
N LEU A 41 -3.87 -8.97 5.96
CA LEU A 41 -4.48 -9.18 7.27
C LEU A 41 -6.00 -9.11 7.14
N THR A 42 -6.71 -10.10 7.69
CA THR A 42 -8.17 -10.04 7.88
C THR A 42 -8.48 -9.55 9.29
N THR A 43 -9.32 -8.52 9.41
CA THR A 43 -9.71 -7.96 10.71
C THR A 43 -11.13 -7.40 10.66
N GLU A 44 -11.81 -7.41 11.81
CA GLU A 44 -13.13 -6.77 12.00
C GLU A 44 -13.01 -5.27 12.30
N ALA A 45 -11.79 -4.79 12.58
CA ALA A 45 -11.55 -3.40 12.97
C ALA A 45 -11.01 -2.57 11.80
N VAL A 46 -11.63 -1.42 11.56
CA VAL A 46 -11.11 -0.41 10.64
C VAL A 46 -9.82 0.19 11.20
N LEU A 47 -8.77 0.26 10.36
CA LEU A 47 -7.50 0.88 10.73
C LEU A 47 -7.61 2.41 10.59
N THR A 48 -7.18 3.13 11.64
CA THR A 48 -7.18 4.60 11.67
C THR A 48 -5.83 5.18 11.24
N ASN A 49 -5.82 6.47 10.88
CA ASN A 49 -4.59 7.25 10.70
C ASN A 49 -4.58 8.43 11.69
N PRO A 50 -3.66 8.49 12.68
CA PRO A 50 -2.53 7.58 12.88
C PRO A 50 -2.93 6.18 13.37
N LEU A 51 -2.05 5.21 13.12
CA LEU A 51 -2.21 3.83 13.62
C LEU A 51 -1.98 3.79 15.13
N THR A 52 -2.78 2.97 15.83
CA THR A 52 -2.54 2.63 17.23
C THR A 52 -1.36 1.66 17.36
N SER A 53 -0.74 1.58 18.54
CA SER A 53 0.36 0.64 18.79
C SER A 53 -0.04 -0.83 18.61
N SER A 54 -1.29 -1.17 18.95
CA SER A 54 -1.84 -2.50 18.72
C SER A 54 -2.03 -2.80 17.24
N ALA A 55 -2.55 -1.84 16.46
CA ALA A 55 -2.69 -1.97 15.01
C ALA A 55 -1.32 -2.13 14.32
N GLU A 56 -0.32 -1.35 14.72
CA GLU A 56 1.04 -1.46 14.20
C GLU A 56 1.64 -2.85 14.48
N THR A 57 1.44 -3.39 15.68
CA THR A 57 1.91 -4.73 16.05
C THR A 57 1.23 -5.81 15.20
N LEU A 58 -0.06 -5.65 14.93
CA LEU A 58 -0.85 -6.59 14.12
C LEU A 58 -0.43 -6.56 12.64
N LEU A 59 -0.11 -5.37 12.11
CA LEU A 59 0.29 -5.15 10.72
C LEU A 59 1.75 -5.55 10.43
N ALA A 60 2.64 -5.47 11.42
CA ALA A 60 4.08 -5.67 11.23
C ALA A 60 4.47 -6.92 10.41
N PRO A 61 3.84 -8.10 10.59
CA PRO A 61 4.16 -9.31 9.82
C PRO A 61 3.71 -9.26 8.35
N TYR A 62 2.82 -8.32 7.99
CA TYR A 62 2.19 -8.21 6.69
C TYR A 62 2.79 -7.11 5.82
N TYR A 63 3.72 -6.32 6.36
CA TYR A 63 4.38 -5.27 5.59
C TYR A 63 5.18 -5.83 4.41
N LYS A 64 5.16 -5.05 3.32
CA LYS A 64 5.78 -5.33 2.03
C LYS A 64 6.72 -4.18 1.69
N GLU A 65 7.85 -4.50 1.06
CA GLU A 65 8.90 -3.53 0.72
C GLU A 65 9.04 -3.35 -0.80
N GLU A 66 8.39 -4.19 -1.59
CA GLU A 66 8.50 -4.27 -3.06
C GLU A 66 8.07 -2.97 -3.76
N LEU A 67 7.18 -2.19 -3.13
CA LEU A 67 6.75 -0.88 -3.62
C LEU A 67 7.44 0.30 -2.92
N ARG A 68 8.53 0.06 -2.17
CA ARG A 68 9.28 1.12 -1.48
C ARG A 68 9.87 2.11 -2.49
N GLY A 69 9.77 3.40 -2.17
CA GLY A 69 10.32 4.48 -3.00
C GLY A 69 9.44 4.87 -4.18
N ARG A 70 8.33 4.15 -4.40
CA ARG A 70 7.33 4.50 -5.39
C ARG A 70 6.43 5.63 -4.86
N PRO A 71 5.88 6.47 -5.74
CA PRO A 71 4.95 7.52 -5.36
C PRO A 71 3.67 6.94 -4.77
N LEU A 72 2.96 7.77 -4.00
CA LEU A 72 1.58 7.49 -3.57
C LEU A 72 0.57 7.65 -4.71
N ALA A 73 0.91 8.51 -5.68
CA ALA A 73 0.09 8.73 -6.87
C ALA A 73 0.31 7.60 -7.88
N GLY A 74 -0.76 7.25 -8.60
CA GLY A 74 -0.78 6.17 -9.59
C GLY A 74 -2.04 5.35 -9.49
N HIS A 75 -2.13 4.34 -10.33
CA HIS A 75 -3.22 3.38 -10.35
C HIS A 75 -2.82 2.11 -9.60
N TYR A 76 -3.64 1.73 -8.61
CA TYR A 76 -3.48 0.49 -7.85
C TYR A 76 -4.54 -0.51 -8.32
N THR A 77 -4.08 -1.67 -8.79
CA THR A 77 -4.96 -2.80 -9.12
C THR A 77 -4.71 -3.91 -8.10
N LEU A 78 -5.70 -4.18 -7.26
CA LEU A 78 -5.68 -5.26 -6.27
C LEU A 78 -6.46 -6.46 -6.79
N ARG A 79 -5.82 -7.63 -6.78
CA ARG A 79 -6.47 -8.92 -6.95
C ARG A 79 -6.35 -9.71 -5.66
N ILE A 80 -7.47 -10.01 -5.03
CA ILE A 80 -7.52 -10.96 -3.92
C ILE A 80 -7.76 -12.35 -4.52
N TRP A 81 -6.95 -13.32 -4.12
CA TRP A 81 -7.10 -14.70 -4.58
C TRP A 81 -8.20 -15.39 -3.79
N GLU A 82 -8.96 -16.24 -4.49
CA GLU A 82 -10.04 -17.00 -3.85
C GLU A 82 -9.45 -17.94 -2.79
N ASP A 83 -10.01 -17.82 -1.58
CA ASP A 83 -9.75 -18.73 -0.47
C ASP A 83 -11.12 -19.26 -0.04
N PRO A 84 -11.32 -20.59 0.10
CA PRO A 84 -12.60 -21.14 0.56
C PRO A 84 -13.08 -20.58 1.91
N ALA A 85 -12.18 -20.04 2.73
CA ALA A 85 -12.51 -19.38 3.99
C ALA A 85 -12.97 -17.92 3.81
N LEU A 86 -12.74 -17.30 2.65
CA LEU A 86 -13.19 -15.94 2.33
C LEU A 86 -14.65 -15.97 1.86
N GLN A 87 -15.53 -15.35 2.64
CA GLN A 87 -16.91 -15.09 2.26
C GLN A 87 -17.00 -13.64 1.79
N TRP A 88 -17.12 -13.42 0.48
CA TRP A 88 -17.06 -12.08 -0.13
C TRP A 88 -18.19 -11.17 0.34
N GLU A 89 -19.34 -11.73 0.68
CA GLU A 89 -20.50 -11.02 1.20
C GLU A 89 -20.23 -10.35 2.56
N ASN A 90 -19.19 -10.82 3.28
CA ASN A 90 -18.79 -10.27 4.57
C ASN A 90 -17.66 -9.23 4.44
N VAL A 91 -17.17 -8.96 3.22
CA VAL A 91 -16.13 -7.94 3.00
C VAL A 91 -16.78 -6.58 2.89
N GLU A 92 -16.66 -5.77 3.94
CA GLU A 92 -17.22 -4.42 3.97
C GLU A 92 -16.27 -3.37 3.38
N ASP A 93 -14.97 -3.49 3.63
CA ASP A 93 -13.96 -2.51 3.20
C ASP A 93 -12.60 -3.16 2.90
N VAL A 94 -11.81 -2.50 2.05
CA VAL A 94 -10.44 -2.87 1.69
C VAL A 94 -9.52 -1.67 1.88
N GLN A 95 -8.64 -1.74 2.88
CA GLN A 95 -7.69 -0.68 3.19
C GLN A 95 -6.29 -1.02 2.69
N ILE A 96 -5.68 -0.10 1.92
CA ILE A 96 -4.26 -0.16 1.55
C ILE A 96 -3.48 0.73 2.53
N VAL A 97 -2.65 0.11 3.37
CA VAL A 97 -1.82 0.82 4.35
C VAL A 97 -0.43 1.06 3.77
N LEU A 98 -0.08 2.33 3.58
CA LEU A 98 1.20 2.75 3.00
C LEU A 98 2.05 3.47 4.04
N ARG A 99 3.23 2.93 4.34
CA ARG A 99 4.20 3.56 5.25
C ARG A 99 5.05 4.59 4.50
N TYR A 100 4.42 5.70 4.11
CA TYR A 100 5.10 6.77 3.39
C TYR A 100 5.84 7.71 4.33
N ARG A 101 7.01 8.19 3.90
CA ARG A 101 7.75 9.27 4.58
C ARG A 101 7.77 10.47 3.66
N TYR A 102 7.31 11.62 4.17
CA TYR A 102 7.53 12.88 3.49
C TYR A 102 8.86 13.48 3.93
N TRP A 103 9.56 14.10 2.99
CA TRP A 103 10.72 14.92 3.26
C TRP A 103 10.25 16.36 3.17
N THR A 104 10.41 17.12 4.25
CA THR A 104 10.15 18.56 4.25
C THR A 104 11.48 19.29 4.29
N ARG A 105 11.61 20.35 3.47
CA ARG A 105 12.72 21.28 3.59
C ARG A 105 12.36 22.31 4.65
N PHE A 106 13.21 22.46 5.65
CA PHE A 106 13.21 23.67 6.47
C PHE A 106 13.93 24.75 5.67
N GLU A 107 13.20 25.71 5.14
CA GLU A 107 13.79 26.97 4.66
C GLU A 107 14.23 27.76 5.91
N ARG A 108 15.51 28.18 5.92
CA ARG A 108 16.06 29.08 6.93
C ARG A 108 15.94 30.51 6.45
#